data_AF-A0A916DYK4-F1
#
_entry.id   AF-A0A916DYK4-F1
#
_cell.length_a   1.000
_cell.length_b   1.000
_cell.length_c   1.000
_cell.angle_alpha   90.00
_cell.angle_beta   90.00
_cell.angle_gamma   90.00
#
_symmetry.space_group_name_H-M   'P 1'
#
loop_
_entity.id
_entity.type
_entity.pdbx_description
1 polymer ?
#
loop_
_entity_poly.entity_id
_entity_poly.type
_entity_poly.pdbx_seq_one_letter_code
_entity_poly.pdbx_strand_id
1 'polypeptide(L)'
;MKHSNTIRYLKITKQPTLMILSSFIYLIRLELDCSCLGSRHYQWNCLENLSLPFLQILKARYVPIKPITNLIENTSGSLDEIKIDYTYHSENDNKRIIQVIYHNCSNLKYLTLVIKSNNLIELEKLLITCKYLIKLNILTDDRVFDWNNLFDLLIRLSPITLYKFKFYNSYVSPDLDSLKLFLDNWKGRNSLLLKFNMDINDEYSDLIEKYKAEGVINKFDYYS
;
A
#
# COMPACT_ATOMS: atom_id res chain seq x y z
N MET A 1 -30.43 -5.73 -17.40
CA MET A 1 -29.80 -4.47 -16.95
C MET A 1 -29.10 -3.81 -18.15
N LYS A 2 -29.60 -2.70 -18.70
CA LYS A 2 -28.95 -2.00 -19.83
C LYS A 2 -27.90 -0.95 -19.40
N HIS A 3 -27.77 -0.68 -18.10
CA HIS A 3 -26.89 0.36 -17.55
C HIS A 3 -25.59 -0.16 -16.90
N SER A 4 -25.34 -1.48 -16.86
CA SER A 4 -24.09 -2.01 -16.26
C SER A 4 -22.86 -1.63 -17.07
N ASN A 5 -23.00 -1.49 -18.40
CA ASN A 5 -21.90 -1.19 -19.32
C ASN A 5 -21.40 0.25 -19.25
N THR A 6 -22.07 1.14 -18.51
CA THR A 6 -21.65 2.55 -18.35
C THR A 6 -21.02 2.83 -16.99
N ILE A 7 -21.12 1.91 -16.03
CA ILE A 7 -20.62 2.13 -14.68
C ILE A 7 -19.10 1.98 -14.67
N ARG A 8 -18.41 3.10 -14.40
CA ARG A 8 -16.94 3.15 -14.29
C ARG A 8 -16.44 3.26 -12.84
N TYR A 9 -17.29 3.68 -11.92
CA TYR A 9 -17.00 3.84 -10.51
C TYR A 9 -18.06 3.12 -9.67
N LEU A 10 -17.61 2.33 -8.70
CA LEU A 10 -18.49 1.65 -7.76
C LEU A 10 -17.88 1.69 -6.37
N LYS A 11 -18.68 2.14 -5.40
CA LYS A 11 -18.37 2.05 -3.97
C LYS A 11 -19.38 1.18 -3.27
N ILE A 12 -18.88 0.23 -2.48
CA ILE A 12 -19.65 -0.76 -1.76
C ILE A 12 -19.36 -0.57 -0.27
N THR A 13 -20.37 -0.12 0.48
CA THR A 13 -20.27 0.16 1.92
C THR A 13 -20.90 -0.92 2.81
N LYS A 14 -21.53 -1.92 2.19
CA LYS A 14 -22.13 -3.09 2.83
C LYS A 14 -21.80 -4.29 1.98
N GLN A 15 -21.63 -5.47 2.59
CA GLN A 15 -21.32 -6.68 1.83
C GLN A 15 -22.32 -6.84 0.66
N PRO A 16 -21.82 -6.98 -0.58
CA PRO A 16 -22.70 -7.18 -1.72
C PRO A 16 -23.27 -8.60 -1.64
N THR A 17 -24.60 -8.72 -1.60
CA THR A 17 -25.32 -10.01 -1.61
C THR A 17 -25.40 -10.63 -3.00
N LEU A 18 -24.86 -10.00 -4.04
CA LEU A 18 -25.17 -10.31 -5.44
C LEU A 18 -23.94 -10.44 -6.35
N MET A 19 -24.03 -11.43 -7.25
CA MET A 19 -23.18 -11.63 -8.45
C MET A 19 -23.19 -10.45 -9.44
N ILE A 20 -23.84 -9.33 -9.12
CA ILE A 20 -24.00 -8.19 -10.03
C ILE A 20 -22.67 -7.54 -10.44
N LEU A 21 -21.61 -7.74 -9.64
CA LEU A 21 -20.28 -7.19 -9.93
C LEU A 21 -19.70 -7.68 -11.25
N SER A 22 -19.98 -8.94 -11.64
CA SER A 22 -19.50 -9.48 -12.91
C SER A 22 -20.10 -8.77 -14.13
N SER A 23 -21.21 -8.05 -13.97
CA SER A 23 -21.82 -7.27 -15.06
C SER A 23 -21.13 -5.93 -15.32
N PHE A 24 -20.26 -5.47 -14.40
CA PHE A 24 -19.56 -4.18 -14.51
C PHE A 24 -18.17 -4.34 -15.14
N ILE A 25 -18.10 -4.95 -16.32
CA ILE A 25 -16.83 -5.27 -16.97
C ILE A 25 -15.95 -4.03 -17.25
N TYR A 26 -16.56 -2.85 -17.46
CA TYR A 26 -15.87 -1.58 -17.73
C TYR A 26 -15.56 -0.75 -16.47
N LEU A 27 -15.59 -1.38 -15.29
CA LEU A 27 -15.30 -0.70 -14.04
C LEU A 27 -13.83 -0.28 -14.00
N ILE A 28 -13.59 1.02 -13.77
CA ILE A 28 -12.25 1.61 -13.64
C ILE A 28 -11.84 1.70 -12.17
N ARG A 29 -12.80 1.95 -11.27
CA ARG A 29 -12.55 2.12 -9.84
C ARG A 29 -13.55 1.36 -8.99
N LEU A 30 -13.00 0.54 -8.09
CA LEU A 30 -13.74 -0.21 -7.09
C LEU A 30 -13.30 0.23 -5.69
N GLU A 31 -14.27 0.62 -4.87
CA GLU A 31 -14.06 0.91 -3.46
C GLU A 31 -14.90 -0.01 -2.59
N LEU A 32 -14.26 -0.74 -1.69
CA LEU A 32 -14.90 -1.62 -0.73
C LEU A 32 -14.61 -1.07 0.67
N ASP A 33 -15.64 -0.74 1.44
CA ASP A 33 -15.52 -0.21 2.80
C ASP A 33 -16.56 -0.88 3.69
N CYS A 34 -16.15 -1.91 4.42
CA CYS A 34 -17.07 -2.71 5.22
C CYS A 34 -16.87 -2.49 6.71
N SER A 35 -17.02 -1.22 7.12
CA SER A 35 -16.91 -0.77 8.51
C SER A 35 -18.06 -1.22 9.42
N CYS A 36 -19.04 -2.00 8.94
CA CYS A 36 -20.14 -2.47 9.77
C CYS A 36 -19.69 -3.49 10.84
N LEU A 37 -20.16 -3.30 12.07
CA LEU A 37 -19.87 -4.15 13.23
C LEU A 37 -20.24 -5.61 12.91
N GLY A 38 -19.26 -6.51 12.96
CA GLY A 38 -19.41 -7.95 12.64
C GLY A 38 -18.86 -8.38 11.27
N SER A 39 -18.39 -7.45 10.44
CA SER A 39 -17.91 -7.70 9.06
C SER A 39 -16.73 -8.67 8.92
N ARG A 40 -15.98 -8.91 10.00
CA ARG A 40 -14.78 -9.80 10.00
C ARG A 40 -15.09 -11.27 9.75
N HIS A 41 -16.36 -11.69 9.88
CA HIS A 41 -16.79 -13.08 9.70
C HIS A 41 -17.51 -13.34 8.37
N TYR A 42 -17.74 -12.32 7.55
CA TYR A 42 -18.47 -12.49 6.31
C TYR A 42 -17.57 -12.93 5.17
N GLN A 43 -17.98 -13.98 4.49
CA GLN A 43 -17.26 -14.57 3.37
C GLN A 43 -17.47 -13.71 2.11
N TRP A 44 -16.42 -13.04 1.63
CA TRP A 44 -16.44 -12.22 0.40
C TRP A 44 -16.26 -13.07 -0.87
N ASN A 45 -16.95 -14.21 -0.93
CA ASN A 45 -16.79 -15.20 -2.00
C ASN A 45 -17.13 -14.61 -3.38
N CYS A 46 -17.95 -13.55 -3.42
CA CYS A 46 -18.27 -12.81 -4.65
C CYS A 46 -17.04 -12.18 -5.34
N LEU A 47 -15.92 -11.98 -4.63
CA LEU A 47 -14.68 -11.45 -5.20
C LEU A 47 -13.74 -12.54 -5.71
N GLU A 48 -13.89 -13.80 -5.27
CA GLU A 48 -12.88 -14.84 -5.52
C GLU A 48 -12.70 -15.15 -7.01
N ASN A 49 -13.79 -15.10 -7.80
CA ASN A 49 -13.78 -15.37 -9.25
C ASN A 49 -14.15 -14.12 -10.06
N LEU A 50 -14.11 -12.94 -9.44
CA LEU A 50 -14.49 -11.70 -10.11
C LEU A 50 -13.35 -11.22 -11.00
N SER A 51 -13.61 -11.13 -12.30
CA SER A 51 -12.68 -10.51 -13.25
C SER A 51 -13.17 -9.12 -13.65
N LEU A 52 -12.31 -8.11 -13.44
CA LEU A 52 -12.54 -6.72 -13.81
C LEU A 52 -11.36 -6.23 -14.66
N PRO A 53 -11.36 -6.51 -15.98
CA PRO A 53 -10.18 -6.31 -16.83
C PRO A 53 -9.74 -4.85 -16.93
N PHE A 54 -10.66 -3.90 -16.81
CA PHE A 54 -10.35 -2.47 -16.92
C PHE A 54 -10.11 -1.78 -15.56
N LEU A 55 -10.03 -2.54 -14.46
CA LEU A 55 -9.88 -1.98 -13.13
C LEU A 55 -8.50 -1.35 -12.94
N GLN A 56 -8.48 -0.04 -12.71
CA GLN A 56 -7.26 0.73 -12.47
C GLN A 56 -7.07 1.02 -10.97
N ILE A 57 -8.15 1.32 -10.27
CA ILE A 57 -8.11 1.74 -8.87
C ILE A 57 -8.88 0.74 -8.00
N LEU A 58 -8.18 0.11 -7.07
CA LEU A 58 -8.77 -0.76 -6.05
C LEU A 58 -8.50 -0.18 -4.66
N LYS A 59 -9.58 0.17 -3.93
CA LYS A 59 -9.49 0.56 -2.52
C LYS A 59 -10.32 -0.39 -1.68
N ALA A 60 -9.73 -0.95 -0.63
CA ALA A 60 -10.39 -1.88 0.26
C ALA A 60 -10.08 -1.53 1.72
N ARG A 61 -11.13 -1.35 2.52
CA ARG A 61 -11.06 -1.07 3.96
C ARG A 61 -11.92 -2.08 4.71
N TYR A 62 -11.39 -2.69 5.76
CA TYR A 62 -12.10 -3.69 6.56
C TYR A 62 -12.58 -4.92 5.75
N VAL A 63 -11.95 -5.21 4.61
CA VAL A 63 -12.26 -6.39 3.78
C VAL A 63 -11.17 -7.45 4.00
N PRO A 64 -11.54 -8.73 4.20
CA PRO A 64 -10.57 -9.82 4.34
C PRO A 64 -9.60 -9.88 3.17
N ILE A 65 -8.33 -10.17 3.48
CA ILE A 65 -7.23 -10.04 2.51
C ILE A 65 -7.30 -11.05 1.37
N LYS A 66 -7.65 -12.31 1.65
CA LYS A 66 -7.71 -13.40 0.64
C LYS A 66 -8.64 -13.06 -0.55
N PRO A 67 -9.89 -12.62 -0.34
CA PRO A 67 -10.76 -12.14 -1.42
C PRO A 67 -10.17 -11.00 -2.25
N ILE A 68 -9.47 -10.06 -1.61
CA ILE A 68 -8.79 -8.95 -2.31
C ILE A 68 -7.64 -9.49 -3.16
N THR A 69 -6.83 -10.40 -2.62
CA THR A 69 -5.72 -11.04 -3.34
C THR A 69 -6.22 -11.75 -4.59
N ASN A 70 -7.29 -12.54 -4.49
CA ASN A 70 -7.88 -13.21 -5.65
C ASN A 70 -8.38 -12.21 -6.70
N LEU A 71 -9.00 -11.09 -6.26
CA LEU A 71 -9.43 -10.05 -7.18
C LEU A 71 -8.25 -9.45 -7.95
N ILE A 72 -7.14 -9.14 -7.28
CA ILE A 72 -5.92 -8.60 -7.92
C ILE A 72 -5.36 -9.62 -8.92
N GLU A 73 -5.31 -10.89 -8.54
CA GLU A 73 -4.86 -12.02 -9.37
C GLU A 73 -5.70 -12.16 -10.66
N ASN A 74 -7.00 -11.85 -10.58
CA ASN A 74 -7.93 -11.91 -11.71
C ASN A 74 -7.99 -10.62 -12.57
N THR A 75 -7.16 -9.61 -12.28
CA THR A 75 -7.04 -8.41 -13.12
C THR A 75 -6.07 -8.63 -14.28
N SER A 76 -6.23 -7.88 -15.37
CA SER A 76 -5.33 -7.98 -16.53
C SER A 76 -4.10 -7.06 -16.42
N GLY A 77 -3.63 -6.82 -15.19
CA GLY A 77 -2.49 -5.93 -14.90
C GLY A 77 -2.73 -4.43 -15.18
N SER A 78 -4.00 -4.02 -15.18
CA SER A 78 -4.43 -2.64 -15.41
C SER A 78 -4.39 -1.75 -14.15
N LEU A 79 -4.13 -2.33 -12.96
CA LEU A 79 -4.12 -1.62 -11.69
C LEU A 79 -2.96 -0.62 -11.60
N ASP A 80 -3.30 0.65 -11.31
CA ASP A 80 -2.36 1.74 -11.06
C ASP A 80 -2.37 2.23 -9.60
N GLU A 81 -3.47 2.03 -8.87
CA GLU A 81 -3.61 2.31 -7.44
C GLU A 81 -4.21 1.12 -6.70
N ILE A 82 -3.48 0.63 -5.70
CA ILE A 82 -3.96 -0.35 -4.73
C ILE A 82 -3.87 0.29 -3.35
N LYS A 83 -5.01 0.41 -2.67
CA LYS A 83 -5.08 0.88 -1.29
C LYS A 83 -5.82 -0.12 -0.42
N ILE A 84 -5.09 -0.82 0.43
CA ILE A 84 -5.64 -1.78 1.38
C ILE A 84 -5.27 -1.32 2.79
N ASP A 85 -6.26 -1.00 3.61
CA ASP A 85 -6.07 -0.55 4.99
C ASP A 85 -7.12 -1.17 5.95
N TYR A 86 -6.81 -1.12 7.25
CA TYR A 86 -7.65 -1.67 8.33
C TYR A 86 -8.11 -3.12 8.12
N THR A 87 -7.23 -3.96 7.57
CA THR A 87 -7.43 -5.40 7.48
C THR A 87 -6.28 -6.14 8.14
N TYR A 88 -6.57 -7.30 8.73
CA TYR A 88 -5.54 -8.14 9.33
C TYR A 88 -4.87 -8.99 8.26
N HIS A 89 -3.54 -9.11 8.34
CA HIS A 89 -2.78 -10.02 7.49
C HIS A 89 -2.11 -11.08 8.38
N SER A 90 -2.38 -12.35 8.12
CA SER A 90 -1.45 -13.39 8.57
C SER A 90 -0.12 -13.24 7.83
N GLU A 91 0.96 -13.87 8.31
CA GLU A 91 2.26 -13.83 7.63
C GLU A 91 2.16 -14.38 6.20
N ASN A 92 1.42 -15.49 6.03
CA ASN A 92 1.22 -16.12 4.73
C ASN A 92 0.34 -15.27 3.80
N ASP A 93 -0.70 -14.63 4.32
CA ASP A 93 -1.53 -13.73 3.52
C ASP A 93 -0.75 -12.49 3.09
N ASN A 94 0.09 -11.95 3.98
CA ASN A 94 0.96 -10.82 3.69
C ASN A 94 1.94 -11.15 2.56
N LYS A 95 2.61 -12.30 2.65
CA LYS A 95 3.44 -12.85 1.58
C LYS A 95 2.66 -12.95 0.27
N ARG A 96 1.54 -13.69 0.27
CA ARG A 96 0.76 -13.98 -0.94
C ARG A 96 0.30 -12.72 -1.65
N ILE A 97 -0.21 -11.72 -0.94
CA ILE A 97 -0.70 -10.51 -1.61
C ILE A 97 0.44 -9.71 -2.24
N ILE A 98 1.60 -9.61 -1.58
CA ILE A 98 2.78 -8.93 -2.16
C ILE A 98 3.20 -9.65 -3.46
N GLN A 99 3.19 -10.98 -3.44
CA GLN A 99 3.49 -11.80 -4.61
C GLN A 99 2.54 -11.55 -5.78
N VAL A 100 1.23 -11.61 -5.52
CA VAL A 100 0.22 -11.36 -6.55
C VAL A 100 0.34 -9.94 -7.12
N ILE A 101 0.66 -8.94 -6.28
CA ILE A 101 0.86 -7.56 -6.75
C ILE A 101 2.05 -7.48 -7.71
N TYR A 102 3.23 -7.96 -7.33
CA TYR A 102 4.39 -7.82 -8.20
C TYR A 102 4.31 -8.70 -9.45
N HIS A 103 3.54 -9.80 -9.43
CA HIS A 103 3.33 -10.64 -10.61
C HIS A 103 2.36 -10.03 -11.63
N ASN A 104 1.32 -9.31 -11.16
CA ASN A 104 0.25 -8.84 -12.05
C ASN A 104 0.29 -7.33 -12.30
N CYS A 105 0.86 -6.53 -11.41
CA CYS A 105 0.69 -5.07 -11.39
C CYS A 105 1.99 -4.31 -11.72
N SER A 106 2.66 -4.60 -12.82
CA SER A 106 3.93 -3.95 -13.19
C SER A 106 3.82 -2.44 -13.43
N ASN A 107 2.62 -1.94 -13.75
CA ASN A 107 2.33 -0.51 -13.98
C ASN A 107 1.85 0.24 -12.73
N LEU A 108 1.94 -0.38 -11.54
CA LEU A 108 1.46 0.19 -10.29
C LEU A 108 2.20 1.50 -9.94
N LYS A 109 1.43 2.55 -9.61
CA LYS A 109 1.94 3.88 -9.24
C LYS A 109 1.78 4.19 -7.76
N TYR A 110 0.71 3.70 -7.15
CA TYR A 110 0.36 4.03 -5.79
C TYR A 110 0.00 2.77 -5.00
N LEU A 111 0.77 2.47 -3.96
CA LEU A 111 0.53 1.32 -3.09
C LEU A 111 0.32 1.76 -1.65
N THR A 112 -0.72 1.23 -1.01
CA THR A 112 -0.88 1.22 0.45
C THR A 112 -1.21 -0.19 0.88
N LEU A 113 -0.37 -0.78 1.72
CA LEU A 113 -0.48 -2.18 2.13
C LEU A 113 0.19 -2.39 3.50
N VAL A 114 -0.28 -3.38 4.25
CA VAL A 114 0.48 -3.90 5.40
C VAL A 114 1.73 -4.62 4.89
N ILE A 115 2.90 -4.38 5.48
CA ILE A 115 4.12 -5.15 5.24
C ILE A 115 4.66 -5.62 6.58
N LYS A 116 4.88 -6.94 6.72
CA LYS A 116 5.52 -7.52 7.89
C LYS A 116 7.03 -7.66 7.67
N SER A 117 7.79 -7.59 8.76
CA SER A 117 9.26 -7.65 8.77
C SER A 117 9.78 -8.93 8.13
N ASN A 118 9.11 -10.06 8.37
CA ASN A 118 9.48 -11.35 7.77
C ASN A 118 9.19 -11.46 6.27
N ASN A 119 8.49 -10.50 5.67
CA ASN A 119 8.14 -10.46 4.24
C ASN A 119 8.84 -9.33 3.48
N LEU A 120 9.87 -8.70 4.08
CA LEU A 120 10.68 -7.69 3.39
C LEU A 120 11.36 -8.24 2.12
N ILE A 121 11.65 -9.54 2.06
CA ILE A 121 12.17 -10.21 0.85
C ILE A 121 11.18 -10.18 -0.32
N GLU A 122 9.88 -10.18 -0.05
CA GLU A 122 8.86 -10.04 -1.11
C GLU A 122 8.68 -8.57 -1.51
N LEU A 123 8.89 -7.64 -0.58
CA LEU A 123 8.93 -6.21 -0.89
C LEU A 123 10.10 -5.87 -1.83
N GLU A 124 11.27 -6.50 -1.66
CA GLU A 124 12.40 -6.38 -2.59
C GLU A 124 11.98 -6.68 -4.03
N LYS A 125 11.32 -7.83 -4.26
CA LYS A 125 10.81 -8.20 -5.59
C LYS A 125 9.79 -7.19 -6.12
N LEU A 126 8.91 -6.70 -5.25
CA LEU A 126 7.91 -5.68 -5.61
C LEU A 126 8.57 -4.40 -6.10
N LEU A 127 9.59 -3.89 -5.40
CA LEU A 127 10.31 -2.67 -5.76
C LEU A 127 11.04 -2.83 -7.10
N ILE A 128 11.63 -4.00 -7.36
CA ILE A 128 12.31 -4.31 -8.63
C ILE A 128 11.33 -4.37 -9.81
N THR A 129 10.15 -4.96 -9.61
CA THR A 129 9.17 -5.14 -10.67
C THR A 129 8.32 -3.90 -10.94
N CYS A 130 7.85 -3.20 -9.89
CA CYS A 130 6.95 -2.06 -10.00
C CYS A 130 7.72 -0.74 -10.25
N LYS A 131 8.36 -0.64 -11.42
CA LYS A 131 9.29 0.47 -11.75
C LYS A 131 8.61 1.85 -11.87
N TYR A 132 7.29 1.90 -11.96
CA TYR A 132 6.51 3.13 -12.04
C TYR A 132 5.96 3.58 -10.69
N LEU A 133 6.34 2.93 -9.59
CA LEU A 133 5.84 3.29 -8.26
C LEU A 133 6.27 4.72 -7.91
N ILE A 134 5.29 5.54 -7.52
CA ILE A 134 5.48 6.95 -7.14
C ILE A 134 5.31 7.12 -5.63
N LYS A 135 4.37 6.38 -5.05
CA LYS A 135 4.03 6.46 -3.64
C LYS A 135 3.90 5.07 -3.04
N LEU A 136 4.57 4.89 -1.91
CA LEU A 136 4.48 3.69 -1.10
C LEU A 136 4.07 4.07 0.33
N ASN A 137 2.89 3.63 0.75
CA ASN A 137 2.46 3.69 2.13
C ASN A 137 2.60 2.31 2.75
N ILE A 138 3.48 2.18 3.72
CA ILE A 138 3.65 0.94 4.49
C ILE A 138 2.89 1.07 5.80
N LEU A 139 1.95 0.15 5.99
CA LEU A 139 1.31 -0.09 7.27
C LEU A 139 2.01 -1.28 7.93
N THR A 140 2.18 -1.27 9.23
CA THR A 140 2.67 -2.45 9.95
C THR A 140 2.10 -2.46 11.36
N ASP A 141 1.79 -3.67 11.83
CA ASP A 141 1.35 -3.98 13.17
C ASP A 141 2.38 -4.86 13.92
N ASP A 142 3.59 -4.99 13.37
CA ASP A 142 4.69 -5.68 14.04
C ASP A 142 5.15 -4.85 15.25
N ARG A 143 5.20 -5.50 16.41
CA ARG A 143 5.73 -4.91 17.66
C ARG A 143 7.23 -4.65 17.59
N VAL A 144 7.94 -5.44 16.78
CA VAL A 144 9.36 -5.29 16.50
C VAL A 144 9.47 -5.29 14.99
N PHE A 145 9.66 -4.12 14.40
CA PHE A 145 9.76 -3.94 12.97
C PHE A 145 11.18 -3.57 12.56
N ASP A 146 11.72 -4.25 11.56
CA ASP A 146 13.09 -4.05 11.10
C ASP A 146 13.19 -2.84 10.16
N TRP A 147 13.20 -1.65 10.76
CA TRP A 147 13.32 -0.37 10.05
C TRP A 147 14.63 -0.23 9.28
N ASN A 148 15.72 -0.77 9.82
CA ASN A 148 17.04 -0.72 9.18
C ASN A 148 17.03 -1.46 7.85
N ASN A 149 16.52 -2.70 7.85
CA ASN A 149 16.42 -3.50 6.64
C ASN A 149 15.43 -2.87 5.64
N LEU A 150 14.28 -2.37 6.11
CA LEU A 150 13.36 -1.64 5.22
C LEU A 150 14.06 -0.45 4.54
N PHE A 151 14.77 0.39 5.30
CA PHE A 151 15.44 1.57 4.75
C PHE A 151 16.58 1.20 3.80
N ASP A 152 17.38 0.18 4.10
CA ASP A 152 18.40 -0.33 3.16
C ASP A 152 17.77 -0.77 1.83
N LEU A 153 16.69 -1.56 1.90
CA LEU A 153 15.96 -2.01 0.71
C LEU A 153 15.42 -0.84 -0.11
N LEU A 154 14.82 0.17 0.56
CA LEU A 154 14.31 1.35 -0.12
C LEU A 154 15.43 2.15 -0.80
N ILE A 155 16.60 2.29 -0.16
CA ILE A 155 17.74 2.97 -0.75
C ILE A 155 18.23 2.24 -2.00
N ARG A 156 18.47 0.94 -1.88
CA ARG A 156 19.02 0.12 -2.99
C ARG A 156 18.05 -0.05 -4.16
N LEU A 157 16.77 -0.25 -3.89
CA LEU A 157 15.85 -0.84 -4.88
C LEU A 157 14.70 0.07 -5.28
N SER A 158 14.44 1.18 -4.58
CA SER A 158 13.35 2.08 -4.97
C SER A 158 13.59 2.62 -6.38
N PRO A 159 12.59 2.62 -7.27
CA PRO A 159 12.72 3.28 -8.57
C PRO A 159 12.90 4.79 -8.40
N ILE A 160 13.46 5.48 -9.40
CA ILE A 160 13.67 6.93 -9.35
C ILE A 160 12.37 7.71 -9.18
N THR A 161 11.25 7.13 -9.64
CA THR A 161 9.90 7.70 -9.52
C THR A 161 9.34 7.63 -8.11
N LEU A 162 9.88 6.76 -7.24
CA LEU A 162 9.38 6.57 -5.88
C LEU A 162 10.05 7.56 -4.93
N TYR A 163 9.31 8.60 -4.53
CA TYR A 163 9.79 9.63 -3.61
C TYR A 163 8.75 10.01 -2.54
N LYS A 164 7.55 9.41 -2.56
CA LYS A 164 6.49 9.66 -1.58
C LYS A 164 6.34 8.46 -0.67
N PHE A 165 6.71 8.61 0.60
CA PHE A 165 6.57 7.56 1.59
C PHE A 165 5.61 7.97 2.69
N LYS A 166 4.79 7.01 3.12
CA LYS A 166 4.08 7.11 4.40
C LYS A 166 4.32 5.85 5.20
N PHE A 167 4.79 6.00 6.41
CA PHE A 167 5.06 4.89 7.31
C PHE A 167 4.11 4.99 8.50
N TYR A 168 3.37 3.92 8.73
CA TYR A 168 2.46 3.80 9.85
C TYR A 168 2.78 2.51 10.61
N ASN A 169 3.24 2.66 11.85
CA ASN A 169 3.34 1.59 12.83
C ASN A 169 2.65 2.09 14.11
N SER A 170 1.89 1.22 14.78
CA SER A 170 1.24 1.57 16.05
C SER A 170 2.09 1.27 17.30
N TYR A 171 3.23 0.61 17.12
CA TYR A 171 4.05 0.09 18.22
C TYR A 171 5.46 0.67 18.26
N VAL A 172 6.12 0.82 17.11
CA VAL A 172 7.55 1.21 17.07
C VAL A 172 7.85 2.11 15.88
N SER A 173 8.52 3.23 16.15
CA SER A 173 9.11 4.14 15.16
C SER A 173 10.56 3.76 14.86
N PRO A 174 11.13 4.13 13.70
CA PRO A 174 12.56 4.00 13.49
C PRO A 174 13.33 4.86 14.49
N ASP A 175 14.47 4.38 14.98
CA ASP A 175 15.37 5.21 15.78
C ASP A 175 15.99 6.34 14.93
N LEU A 176 16.54 7.34 15.62
CA LEU A 176 17.07 8.55 15.01
C LEU A 176 18.24 8.26 14.07
N ASP A 177 19.11 7.32 14.43
CA ASP A 177 20.29 6.96 13.64
C ASP A 177 19.90 6.21 12.35
N SER A 178 18.94 5.28 12.44
CA SER A 178 18.36 4.63 11.26
C SER A 178 17.76 5.64 10.28
N LEU A 179 16.96 6.59 10.78
CA LEU A 179 16.35 7.62 9.94
C LEU A 179 17.40 8.55 9.32
N LYS A 180 18.40 8.95 10.11
CA LYS A 180 19.52 9.77 9.62
C LYS A 180 20.29 9.07 8.51
N LEU A 181 20.63 7.79 8.69
CA LEU A 181 21.32 6.98 7.69
C LEU A 181 20.51 6.85 6.40
N PHE A 182 19.19 6.65 6.52
CA PHE A 182 18.30 6.64 5.37
C PHE A 182 18.34 7.96 4.60
N LEU A 183 18.24 9.10 5.28
CA LEU A 183 18.22 10.43 4.66
C LEU A 183 19.57 10.80 4.03
N ASP A 184 20.68 10.46 4.69
CA ASP A 184 22.03 10.65 4.13
C ASP A 184 22.20 9.88 2.82
N ASN A 185 21.73 8.64 2.77
CA ASN A 185 21.84 7.80 1.58
C ASN A 185 20.78 8.14 0.50
N TRP A 186 19.77 8.96 0.82
CA TRP A 186 18.77 9.41 -0.17
C TRP A 186 19.23 10.62 -1.00
N LYS A 187 20.37 11.23 -0.63
CA LYS A 187 20.96 12.38 -1.34
C LYS A 187 21.18 12.07 -2.83
N GLY A 188 20.95 13.08 -3.68
CA GLY A 188 21.07 12.94 -5.13
C GLY A 188 19.86 12.30 -5.83
N ARG A 189 18.82 11.94 -5.08
CA ARG A 189 17.53 11.46 -5.61
C ARG A 189 16.47 12.56 -5.56
N ASN A 190 15.29 12.27 -6.10
CA ASN A 190 14.12 13.14 -5.94
C ASN A 190 13.82 13.38 -4.46
N SER A 191 13.63 14.66 -4.10
CA SER A 191 13.34 15.09 -2.75
C SER A 191 12.10 14.39 -2.18
N LEU A 192 12.20 13.95 -0.94
CA LEU A 192 11.22 13.11 -0.30
C LEU A 192 9.96 13.89 0.12
N LEU A 193 8.81 13.25 -0.04
CA LEU A 193 7.60 13.57 0.72
C LEU A 193 7.41 12.46 1.76
N LEU A 194 7.74 12.74 3.01
CA LEU A 194 7.66 11.78 4.11
C LEU A 194 6.45 12.06 4.99
N LYS A 195 5.81 10.99 5.44
CA LYS A 195 4.87 11.03 6.54
C LYS A 195 5.11 9.88 7.51
N PHE A 196 5.22 10.17 8.79
CA PHE A 196 5.32 9.17 9.85
C PHE A 196 4.12 9.24 10.81
N ASN A 197 3.74 8.10 11.39
CA ASN A 197 2.93 8.04 12.60
C ASN A 197 3.85 7.81 13.79
N MET A 198 4.49 8.87 14.26
CA MET A 198 5.34 8.83 15.44
C MET A 198 5.28 10.17 16.15
N ASP A 199 5.54 10.14 17.44
CA ASP A 199 5.78 11.35 18.22
C ASP A 199 7.14 11.93 17.82
N ILE A 200 7.14 13.20 17.44
CA ILE A 200 8.35 13.92 17.07
C ILE A 200 8.82 14.68 18.30
N ASN A 201 9.96 14.27 18.85
CA ASN A 201 10.69 15.07 19.83
C ASN A 201 11.59 16.10 19.12
N ASP A 202 12.25 16.94 19.90
CA ASP A 202 13.12 18.00 19.38
C ASP A 202 14.26 17.43 18.50
N GLU A 203 14.84 16.28 18.85
CA GLU A 203 15.93 15.66 18.08
C GLU A 203 15.47 15.23 16.67
N TYR A 204 14.30 14.60 16.55
CA TYR A 204 13.72 14.26 15.24
C TYR A 204 13.36 15.52 14.45
N SER A 205 12.81 16.54 15.13
CA SER A 205 12.48 17.81 14.50
C SER A 205 13.72 18.47 13.90
N ASP A 206 14.80 18.58 14.68
CA ASP A 206 16.06 19.17 14.25
C ASP A 206 16.67 18.39 13.07
N LEU A 207 16.62 17.06 13.12
CA LEU A 207 17.06 16.20 12.02
C LEU A 207 16.27 16.48 10.74
N ILE A 208 14.94 16.55 10.83
CA ILE A 208 14.05 16.80 9.69
C ILE A 208 14.31 18.18 9.10
N GLU A 209 14.42 19.22 9.91
CA GLU A 209 14.68 20.59 9.44
C GLU A 209 16.05 20.71 8.77
N LYS A 210 17.08 20.05 9.31
CA LYS A 210 18.39 19.94 8.65
C LYS A 210 18.25 19.36 7.24
N TYR A 211 17.56 18.23 7.08
CA TYR A 211 17.42 17.59 5.76
C TYR A 211 16.44 18.30 4.82
N LYS A 212 15.53 19.14 5.34
CA LYS A 212 14.76 20.08 4.53
C LYS A 212 15.66 21.17 3.96
N ALA A 213 16.53 21.76 4.79
CA ALA A 213 17.49 22.77 4.34
C ALA A 213 18.49 22.22 3.29
N GLU A 214 18.88 20.94 3.42
CA GLU A 214 19.71 20.25 2.43
C GLU A 214 18.95 19.83 1.15
N GLY A 215 17.63 20.03 1.07
CA GLY A 215 16.80 19.67 -0.08
C GLY A 215 16.52 18.17 -0.22
N VAL A 216 16.89 17.35 0.76
CA VAL A 216 16.61 15.90 0.78
C VAL A 216 15.14 15.65 1.08
N ILE A 217 14.55 16.42 2.01
CA ILE A 217 13.12 16.38 2.34
C ILE A 217 12.46 17.63 1.77
N ASN A 218 11.48 17.44 0.87
CA ASN A 218 10.66 18.57 0.41
C ASN A 218 9.48 18.81 1.36
N LYS A 219 8.85 17.74 1.85
CA LYS A 219 7.76 17.84 2.81
C LYS A 219 7.83 16.73 3.85
N PHE A 220 7.60 17.11 5.09
CA PHE A 220 7.41 16.19 6.19
C PHE A 220 6.06 16.47 6.87
N ASP A 221 5.24 15.44 7.04
CA ASP A 221 4.01 15.48 7.82
C ASP A 221 4.07 14.42 8.93
N TYR A 222 3.35 14.60 10.03
CA TYR A 222 3.05 13.53 10.99
C TYR A 222 1.54 13.31 11.12
N TYR A 223 1.13 12.19 11.70
CA TYR A 223 -0.28 12.00 12.06
C TYR A 223 -0.49 12.67 13.42
N SER A 224 -1.18 13.82 13.41
CA SER A 224 -1.78 14.45 14.58
C SER A 224 -3.07 13.74 14.97
#